data_AF-Q6BTN3-F1
#
_entry.id   AF-Q6BTN3-F1
#
_cell.length_a   1.000
_cell.length_b   1.000
_cell.length_c   1.000
_cell.angle_alpha   90.00
_cell.angle_beta   90.00
_cell.angle_gamma   90.00
#
_symmetry.space_group_name_H-M   'P 1'
#
loop_
_entity.id
_entity.type
_entity.pdbx_description
1 polymer ?
#
loop_
_entity_poly.entity_id
_entity_poly.type
_entity_poly.pdbx_seq_one_letter_code
_entity_poly.pdbx_strand_id
1 'polypeptide(L)'
;MDFSEKNVTKKLRNYHSIMDSESTSQSNVPQDQPVITGSIDLPPYFPLNQNLVKDFERCARLQTKVDQTIKESINNILSQTQEYLKFVLDDENLTNMDFDSKFFSYNLATLEELLKSQHESGIWKKSVEESKIKIRSQQRQEVELNLESLEYYQNQVDDVHFGDLVKKEYEEYRDIHHQETSFQTVLATNDAYKYLKNVTFILQNPQHPLPEEAEDDELEVAGGKISLKDPLSLNYFHTPLVSKKCGHIFEEDTITDYLSNHNKCPVDGCGAVLTRNDLKPDDIMTLRVKVYLLQNKTKRPQANVDRL
;
A
#
# COMPACT_ATOMS: atom_id res chain seq x y z
N MET A 1 -21.41 -38.12 -24.54
CA MET A 1 -22.19 -36.88 -24.65
C MET A 1 -21.24 -35.83 -25.21
N ASP A 2 -21.22 -35.74 -26.54
CA ASP A 2 -20.49 -34.78 -27.36
C ASP A 2 -21.12 -33.40 -27.28
N PHE A 3 -20.29 -32.33 -27.32
CA PHE A 3 -20.57 -31.01 -27.92
C PHE A 3 -19.23 -30.24 -27.92
N SER A 4 -18.36 -30.42 -28.92
CA SER A 4 -18.26 -29.71 -30.20
C SER A 4 -18.19 -28.18 -30.11
N GLU A 5 -16.96 -27.69 -30.22
CA GLU A 5 -16.60 -26.37 -30.73
C GLU A 5 -17.13 -26.14 -32.15
N LYS A 6 -17.32 -24.85 -32.50
CA LYS A 6 -17.33 -24.20 -33.83
C LYS A 6 -18.52 -23.25 -33.96
N ASN A 7 -18.25 -21.94 -34.05
CA ASN A 7 -19.01 -21.01 -34.89
C ASN A 7 -18.40 -19.60 -34.84
N VAL A 8 -17.39 -19.33 -35.68
CA VAL A 8 -17.12 -17.98 -36.20
C VAL A 8 -16.63 -18.12 -37.63
N THR A 9 -17.47 -17.80 -38.62
CA THR A 9 -17.09 -17.20 -39.91
C THR A 9 -18.33 -16.98 -40.78
N LYS A 10 -18.25 -15.95 -41.63
CA LYS A 10 -19.11 -15.58 -42.77
C LYS A 10 -20.25 -14.59 -42.50
N LYS A 11 -19.96 -13.33 -42.83
CA LYS A 11 -20.91 -12.44 -43.53
C LYS A 11 -20.14 -11.36 -44.29
N LEU A 12 -19.63 -11.69 -45.47
CA LEU A 12 -19.26 -10.73 -46.53
C LEU A 12 -19.47 -11.40 -47.88
N ARG A 13 -20.60 -11.09 -48.53
CA ARG A 13 -20.86 -11.24 -49.97
C ARG A 13 -22.23 -10.63 -50.26
N ASN A 14 -22.24 -9.52 -50.99
CA ASN A 14 -23.00 -9.35 -52.24
C ASN A 14 -23.00 -7.88 -52.64
N TYR A 15 -22.61 -7.64 -53.89
CA TYR A 15 -23.14 -6.70 -54.91
C TYR A 15 -22.00 -6.47 -55.91
N HIS A 16 -21.78 -7.43 -56.81
CA HIS A 16 -22.35 -7.57 -58.17
C HIS A 16 -21.81 -6.54 -59.18
N SER A 17 -21.10 -7.11 -60.15
CA SER A 17 -20.53 -6.56 -61.38
C SER A 17 -21.61 -6.19 -62.39
N ILE A 18 -21.45 -5.05 -63.08
CA ILE A 18 -22.13 -4.73 -64.35
C ILE A 18 -21.19 -3.90 -65.25
N MET A 19 -20.77 -4.54 -66.36
CA MET A 19 -20.55 -4.05 -67.74
C MET A 19 -19.29 -3.23 -68.11
N ASP A 20 -18.57 -3.82 -69.08
CA ASP A 20 -17.64 -3.19 -70.02
C ASP A 20 -18.37 -2.35 -71.09
N SER A 21 -17.79 -1.21 -71.49
CA SER A 21 -17.74 -0.76 -72.90
C SER A 21 -16.89 0.52 -73.04
N GLU A 22 -15.87 0.45 -73.90
CA GLU A 22 -15.05 1.57 -74.37
C GLU A 22 -15.86 2.58 -75.21
N SER A 23 -15.55 3.88 -75.11
CA SER A 23 -15.58 4.83 -76.24
C SER A 23 -14.84 6.13 -75.88
N THR A 24 -13.97 6.55 -76.80
CA THR A 24 -13.11 7.72 -76.78
C THR A 24 -13.89 9.03 -76.97
N SER A 25 -13.59 10.07 -76.20
CA SER A 25 -13.82 11.46 -76.62
C SER A 25 -12.87 12.41 -75.89
N GLN A 26 -11.97 13.02 -76.66
CA GLN A 26 -11.05 14.08 -76.26
C GLN A 26 -11.82 15.35 -75.87
N SER A 27 -11.39 16.06 -74.83
CA SER A 27 -11.27 17.53 -74.84
C SER A 27 -10.63 18.11 -73.57
N ASN A 28 -9.48 18.75 -73.78
CA ASN A 28 -8.93 19.92 -73.09
C ASN A 28 -9.06 20.05 -71.56
N VAL A 29 -7.98 19.70 -70.86
CA VAL A 29 -7.66 20.24 -69.52
C VAL A 29 -6.48 21.21 -69.69
N PRO A 30 -6.61 22.50 -69.31
CA PRO A 30 -5.46 23.39 -69.20
C PRO A 30 -4.51 22.89 -68.12
N GLN A 31 -3.25 22.67 -68.49
CA GLN A 31 -2.17 22.52 -67.52
C GLN A 31 -1.92 23.88 -66.84
N ASP A 32 -1.86 23.85 -65.51
CA ASP A 32 -0.94 24.60 -64.65
C ASP A 32 -1.62 25.00 -63.33
N GLN A 33 -1.61 24.08 -62.39
CA GLN A 33 -1.31 24.44 -61.00
C GLN A 33 -0.16 23.55 -60.53
N PRO A 34 0.92 24.12 -59.95
CA PRO A 34 1.95 23.31 -59.36
C PRO A 34 1.31 22.57 -58.18
N VAL A 35 1.14 21.25 -58.35
CA VAL A 35 0.90 20.35 -57.22
C VAL A 35 2.10 20.54 -56.31
N ILE A 36 1.87 21.10 -55.12
CA ILE A 36 2.88 21.25 -54.08
C ILE A 36 3.30 19.83 -53.70
N THR A 37 4.35 19.31 -54.32
CA THR A 37 5.04 18.08 -53.93
C THR A 37 6.05 18.39 -52.82
N GLY A 38 5.62 19.15 -51.81
CA GLY A 38 6.36 19.24 -50.56
C GLY A 38 6.08 17.96 -49.79
N SER A 39 7.11 17.21 -49.42
CA SER A 39 6.99 16.16 -48.41
C SER A 39 6.35 16.82 -47.19
N ILE A 40 5.09 16.48 -46.87
CA ILE A 40 4.45 16.94 -45.65
C ILE A 40 5.03 16.07 -44.54
N ASP A 41 6.24 16.42 -44.11
CA ASP A 41 6.87 15.80 -42.97
C ASP A 41 6.09 16.24 -41.72
N LEU A 42 5.70 15.25 -40.92
CA LEU A 42 4.99 15.48 -39.67
C LEU A 42 5.89 16.31 -38.74
N PRO A 43 5.34 17.30 -38.03
CA PRO A 43 6.12 18.07 -37.09
C PRO A 43 6.67 17.14 -35.98
N PRO A 44 7.89 17.40 -35.49
CA PRO A 44 8.51 16.59 -34.44
C PRO A 44 7.72 16.64 -33.13
N TYR A 45 6.98 17.73 -32.88
CA TYR A 45 6.08 17.90 -31.75
C TYR A 45 4.70 18.38 -32.22
N PHE A 46 3.63 17.98 -31.51
CA PHE A 46 2.30 18.55 -31.71
C PHE A 46 1.51 18.57 -30.39
N PRO A 47 0.67 19.59 -30.18
CA PRO A 47 -0.05 19.78 -28.92
C PRO A 47 -1.15 18.73 -28.75
N LEU A 48 -1.44 18.38 -27.50
CA LEU A 48 -2.50 17.42 -27.18
C LEU A 48 -3.88 18.04 -27.48
N ASN A 49 -4.65 17.38 -28.35
CA ASN A 49 -6.00 17.85 -28.70
C ASN A 49 -6.90 17.95 -27.46
N GLN A 50 -7.70 19.03 -27.37
CA GLN A 50 -8.57 19.29 -26.21
C GLN A 50 -9.52 18.12 -25.86
N ASN A 51 -9.99 17.39 -26.86
CA ASN A 51 -10.88 16.24 -26.64
C ASN A 51 -10.14 15.09 -25.96
N LEU A 52 -8.87 14.86 -26.34
CA LEU A 52 -8.03 13.82 -25.77
C LEU A 52 -7.59 14.16 -24.34
N VAL A 53 -7.47 15.44 -23.99
CA VAL A 53 -7.19 15.87 -22.61
C VAL A 53 -8.30 15.38 -21.67
N LYS A 54 -9.56 15.52 -22.06
CA LYS A 54 -10.70 15.04 -21.25
C LYS A 54 -10.68 13.53 -21.06
N ASP A 55 -10.26 12.79 -22.09
CA ASP A 55 -10.14 11.33 -22.01
C ASP A 55 -8.94 10.90 -21.15
N PHE A 56 -7.80 11.58 -21.27
CA PHE A 56 -6.65 11.38 -20.40
C PHE A 56 -6.99 11.58 -18.91
N GLU A 57 -7.73 12.65 -18.60
CA GLU A 57 -8.19 12.93 -17.24
C GLU A 57 -9.10 11.83 -16.68
N ARG A 58 -9.87 11.16 -17.55
CA ARG A 58 -10.75 10.04 -17.17
C ARG A 58 -9.97 8.75 -16.98
N CYS A 59 -9.01 8.44 -17.85
CA CYS A 59 -8.21 7.21 -17.78
C CYS A 59 -7.47 7.06 -16.44
N ALA A 60 -7.01 8.16 -15.86
CA ALA A 60 -6.35 8.14 -14.56
C ALA A 60 -7.25 7.75 -13.37
N ARG A 61 -8.59 7.71 -13.53
CA ARG A 61 -9.53 7.31 -12.47
C ARG A 61 -9.60 5.78 -12.26
N LEU A 62 -9.15 4.98 -13.22
CA LEU A 62 -9.17 3.51 -13.17
C LEU A 62 -8.38 2.93 -11.98
N GLN A 63 -7.44 3.70 -11.42
CA GLN A 63 -6.55 3.29 -10.32
C GLN A 63 -7.27 3.09 -8.99
N THR A 64 -8.46 3.68 -8.80
CA THR A 64 -9.22 3.56 -7.55
C THR A 64 -9.61 2.12 -7.22
N LYS A 65 -9.86 1.28 -8.22
CA LYS A 65 -10.18 -0.14 -8.01
C LYS A 65 -8.98 -0.95 -7.52
N VAL A 66 -7.81 -0.72 -8.09
CA VAL A 66 -6.58 -1.43 -7.70
C VAL A 66 -6.20 -1.08 -6.26
N ASP A 67 -6.22 0.21 -5.91
CA ASP A 67 -5.98 0.67 -4.54
C ASP A 67 -6.94 0.02 -3.54
N GLN A 68 -8.22 -0.12 -3.93
CA GLN A 68 -9.24 -0.74 -3.09
C GLN A 68 -8.97 -2.24 -2.92
N THR A 69 -8.67 -2.96 -3.99
CA THR A 69 -8.33 -4.39 -3.93
C THR A 69 -7.10 -4.65 -3.06
N ILE A 70 -6.05 -3.82 -3.16
CA ILE A 70 -4.86 -3.93 -2.30
C ILE A 70 -5.25 -3.73 -0.83
N LYS A 71 -6.06 -2.71 -0.52
CA LYS A 71 -6.54 -2.47 0.85
C LYS A 71 -7.37 -3.62 1.40
N GLU A 72 -8.26 -4.18 0.59
CA GLU A 72 -9.06 -5.35 0.95
C GLU A 72 -8.16 -6.56 1.22
N SER A 73 -7.16 -6.82 0.39
CA SER A 73 -6.17 -7.89 0.61
C SER A 73 -5.38 -7.70 1.89
N ILE A 74 -4.92 -6.47 2.19
CA ILE A 74 -4.22 -6.15 3.45
C ILE A 74 -5.13 -6.47 4.65
N ASN A 75 -6.38 -5.99 4.62
CA ASN A 75 -7.33 -6.24 5.70
C ASN A 75 -7.64 -7.73 5.88
N ASN A 76 -7.74 -8.48 4.76
CA ASN A 76 -7.98 -9.91 4.80
C ASN A 76 -6.83 -10.68 5.48
N ILE A 77 -5.57 -10.36 5.15
CA ILE A 77 -4.39 -11.00 5.78
C ILE A 77 -4.35 -10.68 7.27
N LEU A 78 -4.61 -9.43 7.64
CA LEU A 78 -4.65 -9.02 9.06
C LEU A 78 -5.76 -9.76 9.82
N SER A 79 -6.97 -9.83 9.25
CA SER A 79 -8.09 -10.56 9.86
C SER A 79 -7.79 -12.05 10.02
N GLN A 80 -7.28 -12.71 8.96
CA GLN A 80 -6.92 -14.12 9.00
C GLN A 80 -5.83 -14.41 10.03
N THR A 81 -4.84 -13.52 10.13
CA THR A 81 -3.77 -13.65 11.11
C THR A 81 -4.28 -13.48 12.54
N GLN A 82 -5.18 -12.51 12.77
CA GLN A 82 -5.80 -12.29 14.08
C GLN A 82 -6.71 -13.45 14.48
N GLU A 83 -7.51 -13.97 13.55
CA GLU A 83 -8.38 -15.13 13.77
C GLU A 83 -7.57 -16.39 14.09
N TYR A 84 -6.49 -16.63 13.34
CA TYR A 84 -5.58 -17.74 13.62
C TYR A 84 -4.92 -17.58 14.99
N LEU A 85 -4.43 -16.39 15.31
CA LEU A 85 -3.83 -16.11 16.61
C LEU A 85 -4.83 -16.34 17.76
N LYS A 86 -6.08 -15.88 17.60
CA LYS A 86 -7.13 -16.12 18.57
C LYS A 86 -7.43 -17.61 18.73
N PHE A 87 -7.60 -18.34 17.63
CA PHE A 87 -7.80 -19.79 17.63
C PHE A 87 -6.67 -20.52 18.38
N VAL A 88 -5.43 -20.15 18.08
CA VAL A 88 -4.22 -20.71 18.70
C VAL A 88 -4.14 -20.41 20.19
N LEU A 89 -4.54 -19.21 20.64
CA LEU A 89 -4.50 -18.80 22.04
C LEU A 89 -5.68 -19.32 22.88
N ASP A 90 -6.83 -19.57 22.25
CA ASP A 90 -8.05 -20.04 22.93
C ASP A 90 -8.09 -21.57 23.11
N ASP A 91 -7.35 -22.34 22.29
CA ASP A 91 -7.31 -23.80 22.41
C ASP A 91 -6.38 -24.24 23.56
N GLU A 92 -6.99 -24.58 24.69
CA GLU A 92 -6.29 -25.04 25.90
C GLU A 92 -5.53 -26.38 25.70
N ASN A 93 -5.80 -27.14 24.63
CA ASN A 93 -5.22 -28.46 24.39
C ASN A 93 -3.97 -28.44 23.50
N LEU A 94 -3.58 -27.29 22.94
CA LEU A 94 -2.31 -27.15 22.21
C LEU A 94 -1.14 -27.07 23.21
N THR A 95 -0.92 -28.14 23.98
CA THR A 95 0.08 -28.20 25.05
C THR A 95 1.53 -28.27 24.53
N ASN A 96 1.72 -28.50 23.22
CA ASN A 96 3.00 -28.46 22.51
C ASN A 96 2.89 -27.50 21.32
N MET A 97 2.73 -26.21 21.59
CA MET A 97 2.60 -25.17 20.56
C MET A 97 3.92 -25.05 19.77
N ASP A 98 4.10 -25.86 18.73
CA ASP A 98 4.92 -25.45 17.60
C ASP A 98 4.10 -24.38 16.88
N PHE A 99 4.22 -23.13 17.34
CA PHE A 99 3.63 -22.00 16.64
C PHE A 99 4.10 -22.09 15.19
N ASP A 100 3.16 -22.13 14.25
CA ASP A 100 3.49 -22.23 12.84
C ASP A 100 4.21 -20.94 12.41
N SER A 101 5.52 -20.92 12.63
CA SER A 101 6.39 -19.82 12.29
C SER A 101 6.38 -19.57 10.79
N LYS A 102 6.07 -20.61 9.98
CA LYS A 102 5.90 -20.49 8.53
C LYS A 102 4.63 -19.72 8.19
N PHE A 103 3.52 -19.97 8.87
CA PHE A 103 2.30 -19.18 8.70
C PHE A 103 2.54 -17.67 8.95
N PHE A 104 3.14 -17.32 10.09
CA PHE A 104 3.38 -15.91 10.43
C PHE A 104 4.40 -15.24 9.51
N SER A 105 5.49 -15.93 9.17
CA SER A 105 6.50 -15.40 8.22
C SER A 105 5.94 -15.25 6.81
N TYR A 106 5.11 -16.18 6.34
CA TYR A 106 4.44 -16.07 5.04
C TYR A 106 3.48 -14.87 5.00
N ASN A 107 2.65 -14.71 6.03
CA ASN A 107 1.74 -13.56 6.13
C ASN A 107 2.49 -12.23 6.26
N LEU A 108 3.61 -12.21 6.98
CA LEU A 108 4.47 -11.03 7.09
C LEU A 108 5.06 -10.64 5.73
N ALA A 109 5.62 -11.60 5.00
CA ALA A 109 6.18 -11.37 3.67
C ALA A 109 5.10 -10.89 2.68
N THR A 110 3.92 -11.50 2.73
CA THR A 110 2.78 -11.11 1.88
C THR A 110 2.29 -9.69 2.22
N LEU A 111 2.21 -9.36 3.51
CA LEU A 111 1.85 -8.01 3.95
C LEU A 111 2.87 -6.97 3.47
N GLU A 112 4.17 -7.27 3.57
CA GLU A 112 5.24 -6.41 3.08
C GLU A 112 5.11 -6.12 1.58
N GLU A 113 4.85 -7.16 0.78
CA GLU A 113 4.67 -7.04 -0.67
C GLU A 113 3.41 -6.24 -1.05
N LEU A 114 2.31 -6.41 -0.31
CA LEU A 114 1.11 -5.60 -0.50
C LEU A 114 1.32 -4.14 -0.12
N LEU A 115 2.04 -3.87 0.98
CA LEU A 115 2.39 -2.51 1.38
C LEU A 115 3.32 -1.84 0.38
N LYS A 116 4.26 -2.59 -0.19
CA LYS A 116 5.12 -2.12 -1.29
C LYS A 116 4.29 -1.75 -2.51
N SER A 117 3.39 -2.63 -2.93
CA SER A 117 2.47 -2.39 -4.05
C SER A 117 1.59 -1.16 -3.80
N GLN A 118 1.09 -0.98 -2.57
CA GLN A 118 0.32 0.20 -2.18
C GLN A 118 1.16 1.48 -2.26
N HIS A 119 2.41 1.43 -1.81
CA HIS A 119 3.33 2.56 -1.87
C HIS A 119 3.64 2.96 -3.31
N GLU A 120 3.99 2.00 -4.17
CA GLU A 120 4.25 2.21 -5.60
C GLU A 120 3.02 2.76 -6.35
N SER A 121 1.82 2.24 -6.05
CA SER A 121 0.57 2.81 -6.58
C SER A 121 0.39 4.27 -6.15
N GLY A 122 0.74 4.59 -4.90
CA GLY A 122 0.71 5.96 -4.37
C GLY A 122 1.68 6.90 -5.09
N ILE A 123 2.90 6.43 -5.40
CA ILE A 123 3.91 7.16 -6.20
C ILE A 123 3.34 7.48 -7.58
N TRP A 124 2.88 6.45 -8.29
CA TRP A 124 2.30 6.59 -9.62
C TRP A 124 1.12 7.56 -9.64
N LYS A 125 0.20 7.45 -8.67
CA LYS A 125 -0.97 8.32 -8.57
C LYS A 125 -0.60 9.80 -8.42
N LYS A 126 0.37 10.10 -7.54
CA LYS A 126 0.83 11.48 -7.34
C LYS A 126 1.50 12.04 -8.59
N SER A 127 2.39 11.25 -9.21
CA SER A 127 3.05 11.63 -10.46
C SER A 127 2.07 11.90 -11.60
N VAL A 128 1.02 11.08 -11.75
CA VAL A 128 -0.03 11.29 -12.74
C VAL A 128 -0.83 12.57 -12.46
N GLU A 129 -1.14 12.87 -11.20
CA GLU A 129 -1.83 14.13 -10.86
C GLU A 129 -0.96 15.36 -11.14
N GLU A 130 0.33 15.31 -10.83
CA GLU A 130 1.28 16.38 -11.15
C GLU A 130 1.43 16.57 -12.67
N SER A 131 1.52 15.47 -13.42
CA SER A 131 1.54 15.48 -14.89
C SER A 131 0.29 16.12 -15.49
N LYS A 132 -0.90 15.81 -14.95
CA LYS A 132 -2.16 16.45 -15.40
C LYS A 132 -2.14 17.96 -15.19
N ILE A 133 -1.62 18.43 -14.06
CA ILE A 133 -1.54 19.86 -13.76
C ILE A 133 -0.63 20.55 -14.79
N LYS A 134 0.54 19.96 -15.08
CA LYS A 134 1.49 20.46 -16.08
C LYS A 134 0.88 20.48 -17.49
N ILE A 135 0.29 19.38 -17.94
CA ILE A 135 -0.36 19.29 -19.27
C ILE A 135 -1.49 20.33 -19.41
N ARG A 136 -2.34 20.49 -18.38
CA ARG A 136 -3.39 21.53 -18.40
C ARG A 136 -2.83 22.94 -18.48
N SER A 137 -1.68 23.19 -17.84
CA SER A 137 -1.04 24.50 -17.86
C SER A 137 -0.42 24.82 -19.22
N GLN A 138 0.22 23.83 -19.84
CA GLN A 138 0.80 23.91 -21.19
C GLN A 138 -0.29 24.15 -22.25
N GLN A 139 -1.38 23.38 -22.19
CA GLN A 139 -2.50 23.51 -23.12
C GLN A 139 -3.15 24.90 -23.10
N ARG A 140 -3.12 25.62 -21.96
CA ARG A 140 -3.65 27.00 -21.89
C ARG A 140 -2.77 28.02 -22.62
N GLN A 141 -1.51 27.68 -22.86
CA GLN A 141 -0.50 28.53 -23.49
C GLN A 141 -0.28 28.17 -24.96
N GLU A 142 -0.52 26.92 -25.34
CA GLU A 142 -0.36 26.40 -26.70
C GLU A 142 -1.48 26.84 -27.66
N VAL A 143 -1.12 27.04 -28.93
CA VAL A 143 -2.04 27.35 -30.02
C VAL A 143 -2.66 26.05 -30.55
N GLU A 144 -3.93 26.06 -30.97
CA GLU A 144 -4.52 24.85 -31.55
C GLU A 144 -3.86 24.49 -32.89
N LEU A 145 -3.53 23.20 -33.07
CA LEU A 145 -2.96 22.69 -34.32
C LEU A 145 -3.96 22.83 -35.47
N ASN A 146 -3.65 23.71 -36.41
CA ASN A 146 -4.37 23.91 -37.67
C ASN A 146 -3.36 24.14 -38.82
N LEU A 147 -3.85 24.33 -40.04
CA LEU A 147 -2.98 24.52 -41.22
C LEU A 147 -2.09 25.77 -41.10
N GLU A 148 -2.55 26.82 -40.42
CA GLU A 148 -1.81 28.07 -40.23
C GLU A 148 -0.75 27.94 -39.13
N SER A 149 -1.00 27.10 -38.12
CA SER A 149 -0.07 26.84 -37.03
C SER A 149 0.86 25.64 -37.29
N LEU A 150 0.74 24.95 -38.43
CA LEU A 150 1.55 23.76 -38.73
C LEU A 150 3.03 24.11 -38.83
N GLU A 151 3.35 25.22 -39.49
CA GLU A 151 4.72 25.73 -39.64
C GLU A 151 5.33 26.10 -38.27
N TYR A 152 4.51 26.59 -37.33
CA TYR A 152 4.96 26.85 -35.96
C TYR A 152 5.46 25.55 -35.30
N TYR A 153 4.70 24.46 -35.40
CA TYR A 153 5.07 23.18 -34.79
C TYR A 153 6.17 22.42 -35.53
N GLN A 154 6.33 22.62 -36.84
CA GLN A 154 7.45 22.07 -37.60
C GLN A 154 8.80 22.66 -37.15
N ASN A 155 8.80 23.89 -36.63
CA ASN A 155 10.00 24.56 -36.12
C ASN A 155 10.24 24.33 -34.62
N GLN A 156 9.31 23.69 -33.90
CA GLN A 156 9.43 23.38 -32.47
C GLN A 156 10.09 22.01 -32.28
N VAL A 157 11.41 22.00 -32.12
CA VAL A 157 12.21 20.76 -32.00
C VAL A 157 12.41 20.30 -30.55
N ASP A 158 12.29 21.23 -29.58
CA ASP A 158 12.66 20.98 -28.18
C ASP A 158 11.46 20.66 -27.25
N ASP A 159 10.23 20.70 -27.79
CA ASP A 159 9.03 20.45 -26.99
C ASP A 159 8.83 18.95 -26.72
N VAL A 160 8.49 18.63 -25.47
CA VAL A 160 8.32 17.24 -25.01
C VAL A 160 6.87 16.81 -25.22
N HIS A 161 6.69 15.67 -25.90
CA HIS A 161 5.36 15.06 -26.06
C HIS A 161 4.73 14.74 -24.71
N PHE A 162 3.40 14.82 -24.63
CA PHE A 162 2.67 14.56 -23.38
C PHE A 162 2.98 13.16 -22.80
N GLY A 163 3.21 12.15 -23.65
CA GLY A 163 3.54 10.79 -23.21
C GLY A 163 4.93 10.72 -22.57
N ASP A 164 5.92 11.37 -23.18
CA ASP A 164 7.27 11.46 -22.65
C ASP A 164 7.33 12.32 -21.39
N LEU A 165 6.50 13.37 -21.30
CA LEU A 165 6.33 14.17 -20.10
C LEU A 165 5.82 13.30 -18.94
N VAL A 166 4.71 12.57 -19.13
CA VAL A 166 4.17 11.68 -18.09
C VAL A 166 5.21 10.64 -17.65
N LYS A 167 5.97 10.08 -18.59
CA LYS A 167 7.03 9.12 -18.28
C LYS A 167 8.17 9.76 -17.48
N LYS A 168 8.64 10.94 -17.89
CA LYS A 168 9.69 11.70 -17.21
C LYS A 168 9.27 12.08 -15.79
N GLU A 169 8.07 12.61 -15.62
CA GLU A 169 7.51 12.96 -14.30
C GLU A 169 7.39 11.74 -13.40
N TYR A 170 7.05 10.58 -13.95
CA TYR A 170 7.05 9.34 -13.19
C TYR A 170 8.44 8.90 -12.79
N GLU A 171 9.42 8.93 -13.71
CA GLU A 171 10.80 8.56 -13.42
C GLU A 171 11.40 9.49 -12.35
N GLU A 172 11.22 10.81 -12.47
CA GLU A 172 11.69 11.79 -11.48
C GLU A 172 11.02 11.59 -10.11
N TYR A 173 9.70 11.47 -10.07
CA TYR A 173 8.97 11.27 -8.82
C TYR A 173 9.32 9.93 -8.17
N ARG A 174 9.43 8.87 -8.98
CA ARG A 174 9.89 7.56 -8.53
C ARG A 174 11.30 7.66 -7.96
N ASP A 175 12.26 8.27 -8.65
CA ASP A 175 13.65 8.27 -8.20
C ASP A 175 13.85 9.03 -6.88
N ILE A 176 13.03 10.06 -6.63
CA ILE A 176 12.97 10.76 -5.33
C ILE A 176 12.39 9.85 -4.24
N HIS A 177 11.33 9.10 -4.55
CA HIS A 177 10.54 8.34 -3.57
C HIS A 177 10.86 6.85 -3.47
N HIS A 178 11.72 6.33 -4.34
CA HIS A 178 12.18 4.93 -4.43
C HIS A 178 13.53 4.72 -3.75
N GLN A 179 14.13 5.75 -3.15
CA GLN A 179 15.24 5.53 -2.22
C GLN A 179 14.72 4.58 -1.13
N GLU A 180 15.40 3.44 -0.90
CA GLU A 180 14.95 2.36 0.01
C GLU A 180 14.56 2.89 1.40
N THR A 181 15.16 4.00 1.82
CA THR A 181 14.82 4.76 3.02
C THR A 181 13.35 5.20 3.09
N SER A 182 12.72 5.53 1.96
CA SER A 182 11.31 5.93 1.89
C SER A 182 10.37 4.77 2.24
N PHE A 183 10.56 3.61 1.61
CA PHE A 183 9.72 2.44 1.91
C PHE A 183 9.99 1.87 3.30
N GLN A 184 11.25 1.85 3.73
CA GLN A 184 11.59 1.41 5.08
C GLN A 184 10.93 2.29 6.16
N THR A 185 10.83 3.59 5.91
CA THR A 185 10.08 4.51 6.78
C THR A 185 8.59 4.18 6.83
N VAL A 186 7.99 3.78 5.70
CA VAL A 186 6.60 3.33 5.63
C VAL A 186 6.39 2.06 6.48
N LEU A 187 7.28 1.07 6.35
CA LEU A 187 7.24 -0.14 7.18
C LEU A 187 7.41 0.21 8.67
N ALA A 188 8.38 1.05 8.99
CA ALA A 188 8.65 1.52 10.35
C ALA A 188 7.57 2.45 10.93
N THR A 189 6.58 2.88 10.14
CA THR A 189 5.42 3.65 10.62
C THR A 189 4.16 2.78 10.74
N ASN A 190 4.14 1.63 10.06
CA ASN A 190 2.96 0.78 10.01
C ASN A 190 2.85 -0.10 11.26
N ASP A 191 1.91 0.23 12.15
CA ASP A 191 1.66 -0.49 13.41
C ASP A 191 1.31 -1.98 13.18
N ALA A 192 0.56 -2.30 12.12
CA ALA A 192 0.15 -3.67 11.83
C ALA A 192 1.33 -4.55 11.37
N TYR A 193 2.23 -3.98 10.56
CA TYR A 193 3.47 -4.63 10.16
C TYR A 193 4.38 -4.89 11.37
N LYS A 194 4.60 -3.87 12.21
CA LYS A 194 5.38 -4.00 13.45
C LYS A 194 4.79 -5.07 14.36
N TYR A 195 3.48 -5.08 14.53
CA TYR A 195 2.80 -6.09 15.33
C TYR A 195 3.13 -7.48 14.79
N LEU A 196 2.83 -7.76 13.52
CA LEU A 196 3.04 -9.08 12.90
C LEU A 196 4.50 -9.51 12.91
N LYS A 197 5.43 -8.59 12.65
CA LYS A 197 6.88 -8.84 12.73
C LYS A 197 7.30 -9.35 14.10
N ASN A 198 6.70 -8.79 15.15
CA ASN A 198 7.04 -9.12 16.53
C ASN A 198 6.24 -10.32 17.10
N VAL A 199 5.13 -10.73 16.47
CA VAL A 199 4.30 -11.86 16.94
C VAL A 199 5.13 -13.12 17.16
N THR A 200 5.91 -13.57 16.16
CA THR A 200 6.71 -14.80 16.27
C THR A 200 7.68 -14.77 17.46
N PHE A 201 8.30 -13.61 17.70
CA PHE A 201 9.21 -13.43 18.83
C PHE A 201 8.47 -13.46 20.17
N ILE A 202 7.33 -12.78 20.27
CA ILE A 202 6.50 -12.73 21.50
C ILE A 202 5.96 -14.11 21.86
N LEU A 203 5.53 -14.90 20.86
CA LEU A 203 5.03 -16.25 21.06
C LEU A 203 6.08 -17.17 21.70
N GLN A 204 7.35 -17.02 21.31
CA GLN A 204 8.46 -17.77 21.87
C GLN A 204 8.92 -17.21 23.22
N ASN A 205 9.02 -15.88 23.33
CA ASN A 205 9.69 -15.17 24.41
C ASN A 205 8.85 -14.01 24.97
N PRO A 206 7.70 -14.27 25.62
CA PRO A 206 6.73 -13.22 25.99
C PRO A 206 7.27 -12.18 26.99
N GLN A 207 8.28 -12.53 27.78
CA GLN A 207 8.88 -11.66 28.79
C GLN A 207 10.14 -10.91 28.28
N HIS A 208 10.61 -11.19 27.05
CA HIS A 208 11.82 -10.55 26.53
C HIS A 208 11.49 -9.21 25.86
N PRO A 209 12.36 -8.19 25.96
CA PRO A 209 12.24 -6.95 25.20
C PRO A 209 12.29 -7.24 23.69
N LEU A 210 11.60 -6.41 22.91
CA LEU A 210 11.57 -6.61 21.46
C LEU A 210 12.92 -6.20 20.85
N PRO A 211 13.39 -6.86 19.79
CA PRO A 211 14.67 -6.53 19.16
C PRO A 211 14.77 -5.08 18.65
N GLU A 212 13.66 -4.50 18.16
CA GLU A 212 13.62 -3.13 17.62
C GLU A 212 13.64 -2.05 18.71
N GLU A 213 13.33 -2.38 19.97
CA GLU A 213 13.47 -1.44 21.10
C GLU A 213 14.94 -1.27 21.52
N ALA A 214 15.86 -2.06 20.95
CA ALA A 214 17.28 -2.08 21.30
C ALA A 214 18.19 -1.40 20.26
N GLU A 215 17.65 -0.76 19.21
CA GLU A 215 18.47 -0.16 18.13
C GLU A 215 19.01 1.24 18.43
N ASP A 216 18.58 1.91 19.51
CA ASP A 216 19.05 3.28 19.85
C ASP A 216 20.22 3.33 20.83
N ASP A 217 20.82 2.19 21.20
CA ASP A 217 22.10 2.17 21.91
C ASP A 217 22.87 0.89 21.60
N GLU A 218 24.14 1.06 21.27
CA GLU A 218 25.19 0.03 21.20
C GLU A 218 25.45 -0.58 22.59
N LEU A 219 24.41 -1.17 23.18
CA LEU A 219 24.38 -1.81 24.49
C LEU A 219 24.00 -3.28 24.28
N GLU A 220 25.04 -4.10 24.34
CA GLU A 220 24.96 -5.54 24.52
C GLU A 220 23.85 -5.90 25.52
N VAL A 221 23.01 -6.85 25.12
CA VAL A 221 21.82 -7.34 25.82
C VAL A 221 22.15 -7.73 27.28
N ALA A 222 22.06 -6.78 28.20
CA ALA A 222 21.82 -7.04 29.62
C ALA A 222 20.29 -7.16 29.81
N GLY A 223 19.75 -8.29 29.32
CA GLY A 223 18.33 -8.57 29.21
C GLY A 223 17.57 -8.51 30.54
N GLY A 224 16.82 -7.43 30.75
CA GLY A 224 15.76 -7.38 31.74
C GLY A 224 14.52 -8.12 31.23
N LYS A 225 13.74 -8.74 32.14
CA LYS A 225 12.41 -9.25 31.81
C LYS A 225 11.39 -8.12 31.90
N ILE A 226 10.52 -8.00 30.90
CA ILE A 226 9.39 -7.10 30.94
C ILE A 226 8.38 -7.61 31.97
N SER A 227 7.90 -6.70 32.83
CA SER A 227 6.82 -6.99 33.77
C SER A 227 5.52 -7.17 33.00
N LEU A 228 4.84 -8.29 33.24
CA LEU A 228 3.49 -8.56 32.71
C LEU A 228 2.39 -8.15 33.69
N LYS A 229 2.77 -7.39 34.72
CA LYS A 229 1.89 -6.92 35.78
C LYS A 229 1.78 -5.40 35.75
N ASP A 230 0.57 -4.94 35.99
CA ASP A 230 0.22 -3.53 36.08
C ASP A 230 0.93 -2.85 37.25
N PRO A 231 1.59 -1.68 37.04
CA PRO A 231 2.27 -0.96 38.11
C PRO A 231 1.31 -0.45 39.21
N LEU A 232 0.02 -0.28 38.91
CA LEU A 232 -0.98 0.17 39.89
C LEU A 232 -1.57 -0.98 40.71
N SER A 233 -2.10 -2.01 40.06
CA SER A 233 -2.76 -3.13 40.74
C SER A 233 -1.85 -4.30 41.13
N LEU A 234 -0.64 -4.38 40.56
CA LEU A 234 0.29 -5.50 40.70
C LEU A 234 -0.27 -6.85 40.22
N ASN A 235 -1.41 -6.82 39.52
CA ASN A 235 -2.06 -7.97 38.88
C ASN A 235 -1.61 -8.09 37.42
N TYR A 236 -1.80 -9.27 36.83
CA TYR A 236 -1.56 -9.44 35.39
C TYR A 236 -2.54 -8.57 34.59
N PHE A 237 -2.06 -8.01 33.48
CA PHE A 237 -2.92 -7.24 32.60
C PHE A 237 -4.04 -8.12 32.01
N HIS A 238 -5.23 -7.55 31.92
CA HIS A 238 -6.37 -8.12 31.20
C HIS A 238 -6.69 -7.28 29.97
N THR A 239 -6.78 -5.96 30.16
CA THR A 239 -7.10 -4.93 29.16
C THR A 239 -6.03 -3.83 29.24
N PRO A 240 -4.80 -4.11 28.78
CA PRO A 240 -3.70 -3.16 28.87
C PRO A 240 -3.87 -1.98 27.92
N LEU A 241 -3.59 -0.78 28.44
CA LEU A 241 -3.54 0.47 27.70
C LEU A 241 -2.14 1.06 27.75
N VAL A 242 -1.62 1.53 26.62
CA VAL A 242 -0.35 2.25 26.52
C VAL A 242 -0.56 3.74 26.31
N SER A 243 0.23 4.55 27.01
CA SER A 243 0.25 6.00 26.85
C SER A 243 1.02 6.41 25.59
N LYS A 244 0.39 7.20 24.72
CA LYS A 244 1.04 7.81 23.54
C LYS A 244 2.10 8.85 23.92
N LYS A 245 2.08 9.37 25.14
CA LYS A 245 2.97 10.45 25.61
C LYS A 245 4.25 9.93 26.28
N CYS A 246 4.16 8.82 27.00
CA CYS A 246 5.28 8.31 27.80
C CYS A 246 5.57 6.82 27.60
N GLY A 247 4.77 6.08 26.82
CA GLY A 247 4.99 4.66 26.56
C GLY A 247 4.68 3.71 27.72
N HIS A 248 4.33 4.22 28.90
CA HIS A 248 3.94 3.37 30.03
C HIS A 248 2.60 2.68 29.79
N ILE A 249 2.51 1.44 30.31
CA ILE A 249 1.39 0.53 30.12
C ILE A 249 0.67 0.35 31.46
N PHE A 250 -0.66 0.41 31.43
CA PHE A 250 -1.52 0.32 32.60
C PHE A 250 -2.73 -0.57 32.32
N GLU A 251 -3.34 -1.11 33.36
CA GLU A 251 -4.64 -1.78 33.23
C GLU A 251 -5.76 -0.72 33.04
N GLU A 252 -6.71 -0.96 32.12
CA GLU A 252 -7.77 0.01 31.77
C GLU A 252 -8.57 0.49 33.00
N ASP A 253 -9.01 -0.44 33.84
CA ASP A 253 -9.81 -0.13 35.03
C ASP A 253 -9.01 0.74 36.02
N THR A 254 -7.74 0.38 36.27
CA THR A 254 -6.91 1.02 37.29
C THR A 254 -6.47 2.41 36.87
N ILE A 255 -6.11 2.59 35.60
CA ILE A 255 -5.70 3.91 35.08
C ILE A 255 -6.89 4.85 34.94
N THR A 256 -8.08 4.35 34.59
CA THR A 256 -9.29 5.17 34.48
C THR A 256 -9.70 5.72 35.85
N ASP A 257 -9.66 4.88 36.88
CA ASP A 257 -9.93 5.31 38.26
C ASP A 257 -8.88 6.32 38.76
N TYR A 258 -7.60 6.06 38.48
CA TYR A 258 -6.52 6.96 38.85
C TYR A 258 -6.65 8.34 38.16
N LEU A 259 -6.96 8.36 36.85
CA LEU A 259 -7.12 9.59 36.07
C LEU A 259 -8.38 10.39 36.43
N SER A 260 -9.30 9.82 37.22
CA SER A 260 -10.46 10.55 37.71
C SER A 260 -10.08 11.61 38.76
N ASN A 261 -8.99 11.40 39.51
CA ASN A 261 -8.53 12.30 40.56
C ASN A 261 -7.13 12.88 40.31
N HIS A 262 -6.41 12.34 39.32
CA HIS A 262 -5.04 12.73 38.99
C HIS A 262 -4.89 12.93 37.48
N ASN A 263 -3.86 13.67 37.08
CA ASN A 263 -3.58 13.92 35.67
C ASN A 263 -2.11 13.67 35.31
N LYS A 264 -1.32 13.07 36.21
CA LYS A 264 0.11 12.78 36.00
C LYS A 264 0.32 11.28 35.91
N CYS A 265 1.25 10.84 35.06
CA CYS A 265 1.66 9.45 34.97
C CYS A 265 1.96 8.87 36.37
N PRO A 266 1.38 7.70 36.74
CA PRO A 266 1.58 7.10 38.05
C PRO A 266 2.94 6.39 38.20
N VAL A 267 3.69 6.20 37.11
CA VAL A 267 5.04 5.63 37.17
C VAL A 267 6.00 6.64 37.77
N ASP A 268 6.69 6.23 38.83
CA ASP A 268 7.67 7.05 39.54
C ASP A 268 8.73 7.64 38.59
N GLY A 269 8.98 8.94 38.73
CA GLY A 269 9.92 9.68 37.87
C GLY A 269 9.36 10.11 36.52
N CYS A 270 8.13 9.72 36.15
CA CYS A 270 7.50 10.18 34.91
C CYS A 270 6.72 11.49 35.13
N GLY A 271 7.15 12.56 34.46
CA GLY A 271 6.49 13.88 34.54
C GLY A 271 5.30 14.08 33.58
N ALA A 272 4.92 13.06 32.80
CA ALA A 272 3.93 13.22 31.73
C ALA A 272 2.52 13.48 32.28
N VAL A 273 1.82 14.46 31.68
CA VAL A 273 0.42 14.74 31.98
C VAL A 273 -0.47 13.91 31.07
N LEU A 274 -1.25 13.00 31.64
CA LEU A 274 -2.06 12.01 30.94
C LEU A 274 -3.54 12.35 31.04
N THR A 275 -4.26 12.06 29.95
CA THR A 275 -5.71 12.08 29.85
C THR A 275 -6.19 10.78 29.21
N ARG A 276 -7.49 10.46 29.34
CA ARG A 276 -8.06 9.24 28.74
C ARG A 276 -7.82 9.14 27.22
N ASN A 277 -7.77 10.26 26.52
CA ASN A 277 -7.54 10.32 25.07
C ASN A 277 -6.08 9.99 24.67
N ASP A 278 -5.15 10.10 25.62
CA ASP A 278 -3.74 9.78 25.40
C ASP A 278 -3.46 8.27 25.48
N LEU A 279 -4.43 7.48 25.94
CA LEU A 279 -4.32 6.04 26.09
C LEU A 279 -4.84 5.34 24.83
N LYS A 280 -4.14 4.28 24.41
CA LYS A 280 -4.59 3.37 23.35
C LYS A 280 -4.47 1.92 23.83
N PRO A 281 -5.30 0.99 23.35
CA PRO A 281 -5.11 -0.44 23.59
C PRO A 281 -3.71 -0.90 23.21
N ASP A 282 -3.13 -1.79 24.02
CA ASP A 282 -1.83 -2.41 23.77
C ASP A 282 -2.00 -3.89 23.41
N ASP A 283 -2.10 -4.16 22.11
CA ASP A 283 -2.23 -5.52 21.58
C ASP A 283 -0.97 -6.37 21.85
N ILE A 284 0.21 -5.74 21.93
CA ILE A 284 1.48 -6.42 22.22
C ILE A 284 1.48 -6.93 23.66
N MET A 285 1.16 -6.09 24.63
CA MET A 285 1.08 -6.50 26.04
C MET A 285 -0.03 -7.54 26.25
N THR A 286 -1.17 -7.37 25.58
CA THR A 286 -2.26 -8.35 25.58
C THR A 286 -1.77 -9.73 25.14
N LEU A 287 -1.04 -9.78 24.01
CA LEU A 287 -0.46 -11.01 23.49
C LEU A 287 0.56 -11.61 24.46
N ARG A 288 1.49 -10.80 24.99
CA ARG A 288 2.52 -11.25 25.95
C ARG A 288 1.90 -11.94 27.16
N VAL A 289 0.88 -11.32 27.77
CA VAL A 289 0.23 -11.87 28.96
C VAL A 289 -0.50 -13.17 28.65
N LYS A 290 -1.27 -13.22 27.54
CA LYS A 290 -1.97 -14.44 27.12
C LYS A 290 -1.00 -15.60 26.91
N VAL A 291 0.06 -15.39 26.14
CA VAL A 291 1.10 -16.40 25.87
C VAL A 291 1.74 -16.87 27.17
N TYR A 292 2.12 -15.94 28.05
CA TYR A 292 2.75 -16.28 29.33
C TYR A 292 1.85 -17.11 30.23
N LEU A 293 0.56 -16.77 30.33
CA LEU A 293 -0.41 -17.52 31.12
C LEU A 293 -0.62 -18.93 30.56
N LEU A 294 -0.69 -19.08 29.23
CA LEU A 294 -0.76 -20.38 28.57
C LEU A 294 0.48 -21.24 28.87
N GLN A 295 1.69 -20.69 28.68
CA GLN A 295 2.94 -21.38 28.96
C GLN A 295 3.11 -21.80 30.43
N ASN A 296 2.50 -21.07 31.37
CA ASN A 296 2.53 -21.42 32.79
C ASN A 296 1.47 -22.44 33.19
N LYS A 297 0.30 -22.47 32.51
CA LYS A 297 -0.70 -23.52 32.69
C LYS A 297 -0.11 -24.88 32.28
N THR A 298 0.57 -24.96 31.14
CA THR A 298 1.16 -26.21 30.62
C THR A 298 2.31 -26.76 31.46
N LYS A 299 3.00 -25.92 32.23
CA LYS A 299 4.08 -26.34 33.16
C LYS A 299 3.57 -26.90 34.49
N ARG A 300 2.28 -26.73 34.82
CA ARG A 300 1.68 -27.16 36.10
C ARG A 300 1.10 -28.59 36.21
N PRO A 301 1.05 -29.47 35.18
CA PRO A 301 0.55 -30.83 35.37
C PRO A 301 1.70 -31.82 35.69
N GLN A 302 1.98 -32.05 36.98
CA GLN A 302 2.67 -33.24 37.60
C GLN A 302 3.56 -32.86 38.81
N ALA A 303 3.01 -32.24 39.85
CA ALA A 303 3.75 -32.06 41.11
C ALA A 303 3.08 -32.73 42.33
N ASN A 304 2.06 -33.57 42.15
CA ASN A 304 1.33 -34.13 43.30
C ASN A 304 0.61 -35.46 43.04
N VAL A 305 1.32 -36.49 42.55
CA VAL A 305 0.80 -37.87 42.52
C VAL A 305 1.68 -38.88 43.28
N ASP A 306 2.93 -38.54 43.64
CA ASP A 306 3.85 -39.50 44.29
C ASP A 306 3.94 -39.39 45.83
N ARG A 307 2.84 -39.05 46.51
CA ARG A 307 2.77 -39.16 47.98
C ARG A 307 1.41 -39.66 48.46
N LEU A 308 1.11 -40.93 48.19
CA LEU A 308 0.19 -41.75 48.96
C LEU A 308 0.74 -43.18 49.05
#